data_AF-X1HZN2-F1
#
_entry.id   AF-X1HZN2-F1
#
_cell.length_a   1.000
_cell.length_b   1.000
_cell.length_c   1.000
_cell.angle_alpha   90.00
_cell.angle_beta   90.00
_cell.angle_gamma   90.00
#
_symmetry.space_group_name_H-M   'P 1'
#
loop_
_entity.id
_entity.type
_entity.pdbx_description
1 polymer ?
#
loop_
_entity_poly.entity_id
_entity_poly.type
_entity_poly.pdbx_seq_one_letter_code
_entity_poly.pdbx_strand_id
1 'polypeptide(L)'
;TQNMLDFTIEYGKSEPKGAARTRILSALREYLITEGQAASMLMTMGEESEKVSILVAGVLVERLLESESMAIDTIETQFVAGDITLDAAQRFLADKGYSDKRITHLLDRFQYNRMRRKRRPTKADLKGFYQDKLITIEEYKSKLMKMGYSLEDATYYVLQAGVK
;
A
#
# COMPACT_ATOMS: atom_id res chain seq x y z
N THR A 1 9.12 -29.15 -17.46
CA THR A 1 7.92 -28.52 -16.83
C THR A 1 6.79 -29.51 -16.55
N GLN A 2 6.83 -30.75 -17.05
CA GLN A 2 5.79 -31.77 -16.82
C GLN A 2 5.58 -32.19 -15.33
N ASN A 3 6.62 -32.14 -14.49
CA ASN A 3 6.59 -32.73 -13.14
C ASN A 3 5.73 -32.01 -12.08
N MET A 4 5.37 -30.73 -12.25
CA MET A 4 4.57 -29.99 -11.24
C MET A 4 3.06 -30.20 -11.42
N LEU A 5 2.62 -30.39 -12.67
CA LEU A 5 1.23 -30.67 -13.03
C LEU A 5 0.80 -32.04 -12.50
N ASP A 6 1.63 -33.06 -12.70
CA ASP A 6 1.33 -34.42 -12.26
C ASP A 6 1.30 -34.54 -10.73
N PHE A 7 2.19 -33.84 -10.02
CA PHE A 7 2.22 -33.82 -8.56
C PHE A 7 0.95 -33.19 -7.96
N THR A 8 0.44 -32.12 -8.56
CA THR A 8 -0.76 -31.43 -8.06
C THR A 8 -2.02 -32.27 -8.28
N ILE A 9 -2.08 -33.03 -9.38
CA ILE A 9 -3.20 -33.93 -9.71
C ILE A 9 -3.21 -35.16 -8.80
N GLU A 10 -2.05 -35.71 -8.46
CA GLU A 10 -1.94 -36.92 -7.64
C GLU A 10 -2.18 -36.64 -6.15
N TYR A 11 -1.73 -35.49 -5.64
CA TYR A 11 -1.95 -35.09 -4.25
C TYR A 11 -3.40 -34.65 -3.96
N GLY A 12 -4.13 -34.18 -4.98
CA GLY A 12 -5.54 -33.78 -4.84
C GLY A 12 -6.52 -34.92 -4.57
N LYS A 13 -6.10 -36.19 -4.71
CA LYS A 13 -6.97 -37.36 -4.48
C LYS A 13 -7.20 -37.69 -3.00
N SER A 14 -6.36 -37.19 -2.08
CA SER A 14 -6.46 -37.47 -0.63
C SER A 14 -6.88 -36.25 0.22
N GLU A 15 -6.97 -35.06 -0.38
CA GLU A 15 -7.29 -33.83 0.34
C GLU A 15 -8.76 -33.42 0.24
N PRO A 16 -9.26 -32.63 1.23
CA PRO A 16 -10.56 -31.99 1.09
C PRO A 16 -10.56 -31.11 -0.17
N LYS A 17 -11.56 -31.29 -1.04
CA LYS A 17 -11.70 -30.54 -2.31
C LYS A 17 -11.49 -29.02 -2.17
N GLY A 18 -11.80 -28.45 -1.01
CA GLY A 18 -11.57 -27.04 -0.70
C GLY A 18 -10.10 -26.62 -0.65
N ALA A 19 -9.20 -27.45 -0.10
CA ALA A 19 -7.78 -27.11 0.03
C ALA A 19 -7.06 -27.09 -1.33
N ALA A 20 -7.30 -28.12 -2.15
CA ALA A 20 -6.78 -28.20 -3.50
C ALA A 20 -7.28 -27.05 -4.39
N ARG A 21 -8.57 -26.65 -4.26
CA ARG A 21 -9.13 -25.48 -4.96
C ARG A 21 -8.35 -24.21 -4.63
N THR A 22 -8.14 -23.94 -3.34
CA THR A 22 -7.41 -22.75 -2.88
C THR A 22 -6.00 -22.73 -3.45
N ARG A 23 -5.28 -23.86 -3.46
CA ARG A 23 -3.92 -23.89 -4.03
C ARG A 23 -3.88 -23.63 -5.53
N ILE A 24 -4.82 -24.18 -6.29
CA ILE A 24 -4.91 -23.91 -7.74
C ILE A 24 -5.16 -22.42 -7.99
N LEU A 25 -6.09 -21.81 -7.24
CA LEU A 25 -6.39 -20.38 -7.38
C LEU A 25 -5.22 -19.50 -6.92
N SER A 26 -4.48 -19.88 -5.87
CA SER A 26 -3.25 -19.18 -5.47
C SER A 26 -2.14 -19.32 -6.50
N ALA A 27 -1.92 -20.53 -7.04
CA ALA A 27 -0.95 -20.76 -8.10
C ALA A 27 -1.30 -19.98 -9.37
N LEU A 28 -2.61 -19.89 -9.68
CA LEU A 28 -3.09 -18.97 -10.69
C LEU A 28 -2.70 -17.56 -10.28
N ARG A 29 -3.11 -17.04 -9.11
CA ARG A 29 -2.79 -15.67 -8.63
C ARG A 29 -1.30 -15.31 -8.77
N GLU A 30 -0.41 -16.25 -8.46
CA GLU A 30 1.05 -16.07 -8.42
C GLU A 30 1.77 -16.30 -9.77
N TYR A 31 1.04 -16.43 -10.88
CA TYR A 31 1.59 -16.64 -12.24
C TYR A 31 2.30 -17.99 -12.42
N LEU A 32 2.06 -18.96 -11.54
CA LEU A 32 2.65 -20.29 -11.63
C LEU A 32 1.93 -21.17 -12.66
N ILE A 33 0.65 -20.87 -12.93
CA ILE A 33 -0.16 -21.54 -13.96
C ILE A 33 -0.99 -20.53 -14.75
N THR A 34 -1.38 -20.93 -15.95
CA THR A 34 -2.29 -20.16 -16.83
C THR A 34 -3.76 -20.35 -16.45
N GLU A 35 -4.63 -19.48 -16.96
CA GLU A 35 -6.09 -19.57 -16.82
C GLU A 35 -6.64 -20.91 -17.31
N GLY A 36 -6.18 -21.36 -18.49
CA GLY A 36 -6.59 -22.63 -19.06
C GLY A 36 -6.17 -23.82 -18.19
N GLN A 37 -4.94 -23.81 -17.66
CA GLN A 37 -4.47 -24.85 -16.74
C GLN A 37 -5.27 -24.86 -15.43
N ALA A 38 -5.53 -23.69 -14.83
CA ALA A 38 -6.34 -23.59 -13.63
C ALA A 38 -7.76 -24.10 -13.87
N ALA A 39 -8.38 -23.73 -14.99
CA ALA A 39 -9.71 -24.20 -15.36
C ALA A 39 -9.76 -25.73 -15.54
N SER A 40 -8.79 -26.31 -16.27
CA SER A 40 -8.70 -27.76 -16.46
C SER A 40 -8.53 -28.51 -15.13
N MET A 41 -7.65 -28.02 -14.24
CA MET A 41 -7.45 -28.63 -12.91
C MET A 41 -8.72 -28.59 -12.06
N LEU A 42 -9.42 -27.46 -12.04
CA LEU A 42 -10.67 -27.31 -11.27
C LEU A 42 -11.80 -28.20 -11.83
N MET A 43 -11.96 -28.26 -13.15
CA MET A 43 -12.93 -29.17 -13.78
C MET A 43 -12.62 -30.65 -13.48
N THR A 44 -11.34 -31.02 -13.46
CA THR A 44 -10.90 -32.39 -13.11
C THR A 44 -11.25 -32.77 -11.67
N MET A 45 -11.32 -31.79 -10.76
CA MET A 45 -11.80 -31.98 -9.38
C MET A 45 -13.33 -32.09 -9.26
N GLY A 46 -14.05 -31.95 -10.37
CA GLY A 46 -15.50 -31.97 -10.46
C GLY A 46 -16.16 -30.63 -10.13
N GLU A 47 -15.45 -29.51 -10.29
CA GLU A 47 -16.10 -28.19 -10.30
C GLU A 47 -16.87 -27.99 -11.61
N GLU A 48 -18.05 -27.38 -11.50
CA GLU A 48 -18.89 -27.06 -12.65
C GLU A 48 -18.29 -25.93 -13.50
N SER A 49 -18.42 -26.03 -14.82
CA SER A 49 -17.80 -25.08 -15.77
C SER A 49 -18.14 -23.62 -15.49
N GLU A 50 -19.39 -23.32 -15.14
CA GLU A 50 -19.82 -21.95 -14.81
C GLU A 50 -19.10 -21.42 -13.57
N LYS A 51 -19.03 -22.23 -12.52
CA LYS A 51 -18.32 -21.90 -11.28
C LYS A 51 -16.82 -21.74 -11.49
N VAL A 52 -16.20 -22.58 -12.32
CA VAL A 52 -14.79 -22.46 -12.70
C VAL A 52 -14.52 -21.12 -13.37
N SER A 53 -15.38 -20.73 -14.32
CA SER A 53 -15.27 -19.44 -15.01
C SER A 53 -15.29 -18.26 -14.03
N ILE A 54 -16.22 -18.27 -13.07
CA ILE A 54 -16.33 -17.20 -12.05
C ILE A 54 -15.09 -17.15 -11.16
N LEU A 55 -14.61 -18.31 -10.68
CA LEU A 55 -13.45 -18.37 -9.79
C LEU A 55 -12.17 -17.87 -10.48
N VAL A 56 -11.93 -18.33 -11.72
CA VAL A 56 -10.77 -17.90 -12.50
C VAL A 56 -10.85 -16.39 -12.79
N ALA A 57 -11.99 -15.90 -13.26
CA ALA A 57 -12.19 -14.47 -13.52
C ALA A 57 -11.97 -13.62 -12.25
N GLY A 58 -12.45 -14.06 -11.10
CA GLY A 58 -12.23 -13.38 -9.82
C GLY A 58 -10.75 -13.20 -9.49
N VAL A 59 -9.96 -14.27 -9.62
CA VAL A 59 -8.50 -14.20 -9.38
C VAL A 59 -7.80 -13.26 -10.36
N LEU A 60 -8.23 -13.21 -11.63
CA LEU A 60 -7.65 -12.29 -12.62
C LEU A 60 -7.97 -10.84 -12.30
N VAL A 61 -9.18 -10.55 -11.82
CA VAL A 61 -9.54 -9.20 -11.35
C VAL A 61 -8.70 -8.81 -10.14
N GLU A 62 -8.54 -9.70 -9.16
CA GLU A 62 -7.69 -9.45 -7.98
C GLU A 62 -6.26 -9.09 -8.39
N ARG A 63 -5.66 -9.87 -9.30
CA ARG A 63 -4.32 -9.61 -9.85
C ARG A 63 -4.19 -8.24 -10.49
N LEU A 64 -5.18 -7.87 -11.30
CA LEU A 64 -5.21 -6.57 -11.96
C LEU A 64 -5.23 -5.46 -10.90
N LEU A 65 -6.12 -5.56 -9.90
CA LEU A 65 -6.23 -4.59 -8.82
C LEU A 65 -4.97 -4.48 -7.97
N GLU A 66 -4.32 -5.60 -7.64
CA GLU A 66 -3.03 -5.61 -6.93
C GLU A 66 -1.94 -4.92 -7.74
N SER A 67 -1.85 -5.21 -9.05
CA SER A 67 -0.89 -4.57 -9.93
C SER A 67 -1.10 -3.06 -10.06
N GLU A 68 -2.37 -2.62 -10.13
CA GLU A 68 -2.72 -1.20 -10.11
C GLU A 68 -2.35 -0.55 -8.78
N SER A 69 -2.65 -1.21 -7.65
CA SER A 69 -2.32 -0.68 -6.32
C SER A 69 -0.82 -0.48 -6.17
N MET A 70 -0.01 -1.47 -6.55
CA MET A 70 1.45 -1.38 -6.47
C MET A 70 2.00 -0.22 -7.30
N ALA A 71 1.46 -0.02 -8.52
CA ALA A 71 1.86 1.10 -9.37
C ALA A 71 1.52 2.46 -8.74
N ILE A 72 0.31 2.57 -8.17
CA ILE A 72 -0.16 3.77 -7.46
C ILE A 72 0.70 4.06 -6.22
N ASP A 73 1.00 3.05 -5.41
CA ASP A 73 1.79 3.22 -4.18
C ASP A 73 3.25 3.60 -4.48
N THR A 74 3.80 3.07 -5.58
CA THR A 74 5.14 3.42 -6.05
C THR A 74 5.22 4.89 -6.46
N ILE A 75 4.30 5.34 -7.31
CA ILE A 75 4.30 6.73 -7.79
C ILE A 75 3.99 7.71 -6.65
N GLU A 76 3.13 7.32 -5.70
CA GLU A 76 2.87 8.09 -4.49
C GLU A 76 4.15 8.27 -3.67
N THR A 77 4.87 7.17 -3.43
CA THR A 77 6.09 7.19 -2.63
C THR A 77 7.14 8.12 -3.23
N GLN A 78 7.37 8.02 -4.54
CA GLN A 78 8.31 8.89 -5.26
C GLN A 78 7.87 10.37 -5.22
N PHE A 79 6.58 10.65 -5.44
CA PHE A 79 6.08 12.02 -5.40
C PHE A 79 6.19 12.64 -4.00
N VAL A 80 5.82 11.86 -2.97
CA VAL A 80 5.88 12.28 -1.57
C VAL A 80 7.32 12.51 -1.12
N ALA A 81 8.26 11.68 -1.57
CA ALA A 81 9.70 11.87 -1.35
C ALA A 81 10.25 13.11 -2.08
N GLY A 82 9.58 13.54 -3.16
CA GLY A 82 10.00 14.66 -3.98
C GLY A 82 10.89 14.27 -5.16
N ASP A 83 11.02 12.96 -5.43
CA ASP A 83 11.80 12.40 -6.53
C ASP A 83 11.16 12.72 -7.90
N ILE A 84 9.83 12.95 -7.90
CA ILE A 84 9.07 13.34 -9.10
C ILE A 84 8.19 14.55 -8.83
N THR A 85 7.86 15.27 -9.92
CA THR A 85 6.96 16.42 -9.91
C THR A 85 5.49 15.99 -9.99
N LEU A 86 4.58 16.95 -9.74
CA LEU A 86 3.14 16.71 -9.90
C LEU A 86 2.79 16.35 -11.35
N ASP A 87 3.36 17.07 -12.31
CA ASP A 87 3.18 16.82 -13.75
C ASP A 87 3.72 15.44 -14.16
N ALA A 88 4.87 15.01 -13.63
CA ALA A 88 5.40 13.67 -13.87
C ALA A 88 4.48 12.57 -13.30
N ALA A 89 3.95 12.75 -12.09
CA ALA A 89 2.98 11.83 -11.51
C ALA A 89 1.66 11.79 -12.31
N GLN A 90 1.17 12.94 -12.78
CA GLN A 90 -0.03 13.04 -13.62
C GLN A 90 0.15 12.28 -14.93
N ARG A 91 1.26 12.50 -15.65
CA ARG A 91 1.56 11.81 -16.91
C ARG A 91 1.67 10.31 -16.71
N PHE A 92 2.36 9.86 -15.66
CA PHE A 92 2.44 8.43 -15.35
C PHE A 92 1.05 7.80 -15.16
N LEU A 93 0.15 8.47 -14.43
CA LEU A 93 -1.21 7.96 -14.21
C LEU A 93 -2.05 8.00 -15.51
N ALA A 94 -1.87 9.01 -16.35
CA ALA A 94 -2.52 9.10 -17.66
C ALA A 94 -2.04 8.00 -18.62
N ASP A 95 -0.74 7.73 -18.66
CA ASP A 95 -0.14 6.66 -19.47
C ASP A 95 -0.60 5.26 -19.03
N LYS A 96 -1.00 5.11 -17.75
CA LYS A 96 -1.65 3.90 -17.23
C LYS A 96 -3.13 3.79 -17.60
N GLY A 97 -3.70 4.78 -18.28
CA GLY A 97 -5.09 4.79 -18.75
C GLY A 97 -6.10 5.13 -17.66
N TYR A 98 -5.68 5.70 -16.53
CA TYR A 98 -6.63 6.17 -15.52
C TYR A 98 -7.43 7.37 -16.04
N SER A 99 -8.71 7.43 -15.67
CA SER A 99 -9.57 8.57 -16.03
C SER A 99 -9.15 9.84 -15.29
N ASP A 100 -9.38 11.00 -15.90
CA ASP A 100 -9.06 12.31 -15.30
C ASP A 100 -9.60 12.46 -13.87
N LYS A 101 -10.82 12.00 -13.62
CA LYS A 101 -11.43 12.02 -12.28
C LYS A 101 -10.63 11.18 -11.27
N ARG A 102 -10.15 10.00 -11.67
CA ARG A 102 -9.33 9.13 -10.82
C ARG A 102 -7.95 9.74 -10.60
N ILE A 103 -7.36 10.32 -11.66
CA ILE A 103 -6.07 11.02 -11.58
C ILE A 103 -6.14 12.17 -10.57
N THR A 104 -7.12 13.07 -10.71
CA THR A 104 -7.31 14.20 -9.77
C THR A 104 -7.42 13.70 -8.33
N HIS A 105 -8.26 12.68 -8.09
CA HIS A 105 -8.42 12.12 -6.75
C HIS A 105 -7.12 11.55 -6.17
N LEU A 106 -6.33 10.83 -6.96
CA LEU A 106 -5.03 10.28 -6.54
C LEU A 106 -4.01 11.38 -6.26
N LEU A 107 -3.92 12.39 -7.13
CA LEU A 107 -2.99 13.50 -6.95
C LEU A 107 -3.31 14.33 -5.70
N ASP A 108 -4.59 14.56 -5.39
CA ASP A 108 -5.01 15.22 -4.16
C ASP A 108 -4.55 14.43 -2.93
N ARG A 109 -4.73 13.10 -2.94
CA ARG A 109 -4.23 12.19 -1.88
C ARG A 109 -2.71 12.30 -1.73
N PHE A 110 -1.97 12.27 -2.84
CA PHE A 110 -0.51 12.35 -2.83
C PHE A 110 -0.02 13.69 -2.25
N GLN A 111 -0.64 14.80 -2.66
CA GLN A 111 -0.33 16.13 -2.12
C GLN A 111 -0.58 16.20 -0.62
N TYR A 112 -1.72 15.69 -0.15
CA TYR A 112 -2.02 15.60 1.27
C TYR A 112 -0.95 14.80 2.04
N ASN A 113 -0.58 13.63 1.52
CA ASN A 113 0.44 12.79 2.16
C ASN A 113 1.84 13.42 2.10
N ARG A 114 2.18 14.16 1.05
CA ARG A 114 3.42 14.96 0.97
C ARG A 114 3.44 16.08 2.01
N MET A 115 2.33 16.78 2.21
CA MET A 115 2.21 17.81 3.24
C MET A 115 2.32 17.22 4.66
N ARG A 116 1.77 16.02 4.88
CA ARG A 116 1.95 15.28 6.14
C ARG A 116 3.40 14.80 6.34
N ARG A 117 4.07 14.34 5.28
CA ARG A 117 5.46 13.84 5.32
C ARG A 117 6.52 14.92 5.33
N LYS A 118 6.28 16.15 4.85
CA LYS A 118 7.16 17.30 5.06
C LYS A 118 7.35 17.44 6.57
N ARG A 119 8.45 16.86 7.06
CA ARG A 119 8.68 16.48 8.45
C ARG A 119 8.38 17.66 9.37
N ARG A 120 7.32 17.52 10.15
CA ARG A 120 7.18 18.35 11.33
C ARG A 120 8.19 17.84 12.36
N PRO A 121 9.02 18.70 12.94
CA PRO A 121 9.86 18.31 14.06
C PRO A 121 9.01 17.58 15.11
N THR A 122 9.47 16.41 15.56
CA THR A 122 8.82 15.71 16.67
C THR A 122 8.96 16.51 17.96
N LYS A 123 8.22 16.16 19.01
CA LYS A 123 8.41 16.76 20.34
C LYS A 123 9.88 16.63 20.81
N ALA A 124 10.53 15.51 20.49
CA ALA A 124 11.94 15.28 20.83
C ALA A 124 12.87 16.18 20.01
N ASP A 125 12.62 16.35 18.71
CA ASP A 125 13.40 17.27 17.87
C ASP A 125 13.24 18.72 18.35
N LEU A 126 12.01 19.14 18.67
CA LEU A 126 11.73 20.47 19.21
C LEU A 126 12.43 20.71 20.56
N LYS A 127 12.46 19.68 21.43
CA LYS A 127 13.21 19.73 22.68
C LYS A 127 14.71 19.92 22.42
N GLY A 128 15.27 19.16 21.47
CA GLY A 128 16.65 19.31 21.04
C GLY A 128 16.94 20.73 20.54
N PHE A 129 16.10 21.25 19.62
CA PHE A 129 16.24 22.61 19.10
C PHE A 129 16.20 23.67 20.18
N TYR A 130 15.34 23.51 21.19
CA TYR A 130 15.30 24.43 22.33
C TYR A 130 16.55 24.34 23.21
N GLN A 131 17.00 23.13 23.53
CA GLN A 131 18.21 22.90 24.34
C GLN A 131 19.49 23.38 23.65
N ASP A 132 19.53 23.28 22.32
CA ASP A 132 20.60 23.79 21.46
C ASP A 132 20.45 25.28 21.16
N LYS A 133 19.44 25.95 21.74
CA LYS A 133 19.11 27.38 21.57
C LYS A 133 18.86 27.80 20.12
N LEU A 134 18.44 26.86 19.27
CA LEU A 134 18.04 27.10 17.88
C LEU A 134 16.65 27.74 17.77
N ILE A 135 15.82 27.59 18.81
CA ILE A 135 14.51 28.22 18.94
C ILE A 135 14.34 28.81 20.34
N THR A 136 13.54 29.87 20.45
CA THR A 136 13.20 30.52 21.72
C THR A 136 12.14 29.73 22.50
N ILE A 137 11.94 30.09 23.78
CA ILE A 137 10.89 29.52 24.62
C ILE A 137 9.51 29.69 23.98
N GLU A 138 9.22 30.88 23.45
CA GLU A 138 7.92 31.18 22.85
C GLU A 138 7.72 30.45 21.52
N GLU A 139 8.78 30.26 20.73
CA GLU A 139 8.73 29.42 19.54
C GLU A 139 8.53 27.93 19.88
N TYR A 140 9.16 27.45 20.95
CA TYR A 140 8.99 26.07 21.42
C TYR A 140 7.54 25.82 21.89
N LYS A 141 6.99 26.72 22.73
CA LYS A 141 5.57 26.67 23.15
C LYS A 141 4.61 26.74 21.97
N SER A 142 4.80 27.71 21.07
CA SER A 142 3.94 27.88 19.89
C SER A 142 3.95 26.65 18.98
N LYS A 143 5.12 26.02 18.78
CA LYS A 143 5.23 24.80 17.99
C LYS A 143 4.55 23.60 18.66
N LEU A 144 4.65 23.46 19.99
CA LEU A 144 3.92 22.42 20.74
C LEU A 144 2.40 22.63 20.67
N MET A 145 1.92 23.85 20.81
CA MET A 145 0.47 24.15 20.68
C MET A 145 -0.05 23.82 19.27
N LYS A 146 0.73 24.10 18.22
CA LYS A 146 0.40 23.69 16.83
C LYS A 146 0.42 22.18 16.61
N MET A 147 1.00 21.41 17.52
CA MET A 147 0.94 19.94 17.55
C MET A 147 -0.23 19.40 18.39
N GLY A 148 -1.04 20.28 19.01
CA GLY A 148 -2.24 19.92 19.78
C GLY A 148 -2.05 19.87 21.30
N TYR A 149 -0.90 20.28 21.83
CA TYR A 149 -0.69 20.38 23.28
C TYR A 149 -1.39 21.62 23.85
N SER A 150 -1.92 21.51 25.07
CA SER A 150 -2.45 22.65 25.81
C SER A 150 -1.33 23.65 26.16
N LEU A 151 -1.70 24.90 26.48
CA LEU A 151 -0.72 25.90 26.93
C LEU A 151 -0.03 25.48 28.24
N GLU A 152 -0.77 24.82 29.13
CA GLU A 152 -0.27 24.30 30.39
C GLU A 152 0.76 23.19 30.17
N ASP A 153 0.43 22.19 29.33
CA ASP A 153 1.37 21.12 28.95
C ASP A 153 2.62 21.67 28.27
N ALA A 154 2.46 22.63 27.34
CA ALA A 154 3.58 23.27 26.68
C ALA A 154 4.51 23.98 27.68
N THR A 155 3.95 24.55 28.75
CA THR A 155 4.72 25.18 29.83
C THR A 155 5.49 24.15 30.65
N TYR A 156 4.88 23.01 30.98
CA TYR A 156 5.58 21.90 31.64
C TYR A 156 6.74 21.35 30.79
N TYR A 157 6.55 21.22 29.48
CA TYR A 157 7.61 20.77 28.58
C TYR A 157 8.78 21.76 28.48
N VAL A 158 8.52 23.07 28.55
CA VAL A 158 9.57 24.10 28.61
C VAL A 158 10.38 23.96 29.90
N LEU A 159 9.69 23.84 31.04
CA LEU A 159 10.35 23.67 32.34
C LEU A 159 11.21 22.41 32.33
N GLN A 160 10.63 21.27 31.92
CA GLN A 160 11.34 20.00 31.83
C GLN A 160 12.56 20.05 30.89
N ALA A 161 12.49 20.78 29.78
CA ALA A 161 13.59 20.88 28.83
C ALA A 161 14.72 21.83 29.29
N GLY A 162 14.39 22.81 30.15
CA GLY A 162 15.33 23.78 30.71
C GLY A 162 16.08 23.33 31.97
N VAL A 163 15.62 22.26 32.64
CA VAL A 163 16.39 21.63 33.74
C VAL A 163 17.49 20.76 33.14
N LYS A 164 18.74 21.24 33.22
CA LYS A 164 19.97 20.43 33.07
C LYS A 164 20.78 20.55 34.35
#